data_AF-A0A497JD67-F1
#
_entry.id   AF-A0A497JD67-F1
#
_cell.length_a   1.000
_cell.length_b   1.000
_cell.length_c   1.000
_cell.angle_alpha   90.00
_cell.angle_beta   90.00
_cell.angle_gamma   90.00
#
_symmetry.space_group_name_H-M   'P 1'
#
loop_
_entity.id
_entity.type
_entity.pdbx_description
1 polymer ?
#
loop_
_entity_poly.entity_id
_entity_poly.type
_entity_poly.pdbx_seq_one_letter_code
_entity_poly.pdbx_strand_id
1 'polypeptide(L)'
;PRQGVIRLREFTQAEVEIFVDPRKKTHKNFEKVKDYVLKLLPRDKDKEIDINLKKAVEEKILPHEMLAYQLYLVERFLLTLGIKKEKIRFRQHKKNEMAHYAEDCWDAEILTERFGWIEVVGIADRTDYDLKAHERLSKVEMKAFIGYKEPKKIKKLVLEPNLAKLGPEFKEKTKEIVEKIKNLSEEEILKFKESKTIEIEDFKLTEEYVTLKEIEETISGEKITPHVIEPSFGIDRILYCVLESSYREREGRRILSLKPKVAPVKFAVFPLLEREELVKLAEGIFNELRSLNYIGVFDSSDSIGRRYARVDEIGVPFSITVDFDSLKDKTVTIRERDSMKQVRAKIDELPEIIKGLIEEKLRFEDISS
;
A
#
# COMPACT_ATOMS: atom_id res chain seq x y z
N PRO A 1 3.52 6.59 26.38
CA PRO A 1 4.40 6.46 25.20
C PRO A 1 5.88 6.33 25.61
N ARG A 2 6.59 5.34 25.11
CA ARG A 2 8.03 5.06 25.34
C ARG A 2 8.72 4.98 23.97
N GLN A 3 10.04 5.12 23.89
CA GLN A 3 10.80 4.97 22.63
C GLN A 3 10.51 6.04 21.55
N GLY A 4 10.18 7.27 21.96
CA GLY A 4 9.98 8.39 21.03
C GLY A 4 8.89 8.13 20.00
N VAL A 5 9.23 8.35 18.72
CA VAL A 5 8.33 8.22 17.56
C VAL A 5 7.89 6.78 17.24
N ILE A 6 8.49 5.76 17.88
CA ILE A 6 8.15 4.36 17.61
C ILE A 6 6.82 3.95 18.26
N ARG A 7 6.47 4.54 19.41
CA ARG A 7 5.19 4.29 20.10
C ARG A 7 4.51 5.60 20.47
N LEU A 8 3.70 6.09 19.54
CA LEU A 8 2.88 7.28 19.70
C LEU A 8 1.46 6.91 20.14
N ARG A 9 0.72 7.89 20.66
CA ARG A 9 -0.73 7.77 20.91
C ARG A 9 -1.57 8.21 19.72
N GLU A 10 -0.98 9.05 18.88
CA GLU A 10 -1.53 9.58 17.64
C GLU A 10 -0.42 9.49 16.61
N PHE A 11 -0.72 8.89 15.46
CA PHE A 11 0.24 8.65 14.38
C PHE A 11 -0.53 8.58 13.06
N THR A 12 0.20 8.79 11.97
CA THR A 12 -0.33 8.72 10.62
C THR A 12 -0.19 7.31 10.08
N GLN A 13 -1.29 6.75 9.59
CA GLN A 13 -1.30 5.47 8.87
C GLN A 13 -1.69 5.70 7.42
N ALA A 14 -1.14 4.87 6.54
CA ALA A 14 -1.70 4.66 5.22
C ALA A 14 -2.08 3.18 5.12
N GLU A 15 -3.33 2.89 4.79
CA GLU A 15 -3.86 1.52 4.75
C GLU A 15 -4.50 1.27 3.38
N VAL A 16 -4.37 0.05 2.89
CA VAL A 16 -4.93 -0.34 1.59
C VAL A 16 -5.74 -1.61 1.76
N GLU A 17 -7.05 -1.52 1.56
CA GLU A 17 -7.94 -2.69 1.56
C GLU A 17 -8.02 -3.31 0.17
N ILE A 18 -7.38 -4.46 -0.02
CA ILE A 18 -7.35 -5.16 -1.31
C ILE A 18 -8.35 -6.31 -1.29
N PHE A 19 -9.51 -6.08 -1.89
CA PHE A 19 -10.55 -7.10 -2.05
C PHE A 19 -10.18 -8.10 -3.15
N VAL A 20 -10.17 -9.38 -2.81
CA VAL A 20 -9.82 -10.48 -3.71
C VAL A 20 -10.87 -11.59 -3.70
N ASP A 21 -10.99 -12.31 -4.83
CA ASP A 21 -11.78 -13.53 -4.87
C ASP A 21 -11.06 -14.61 -4.02
N PRO A 22 -11.72 -15.16 -2.98
CA PRO A 22 -11.13 -16.17 -2.10
C PRO A 22 -10.64 -17.42 -2.83
N ARG A 23 -11.25 -17.75 -3.97
CA ARG A 23 -10.93 -18.95 -4.76
C ARG A 23 -9.69 -18.74 -5.62
N LYS A 24 -9.28 -17.50 -5.86
CA LYS A 24 -8.17 -17.16 -6.76
C LYS A 24 -7.40 -15.93 -6.27
N LYS A 25 -6.60 -16.11 -5.22
CA LYS A 25 -5.71 -15.08 -4.67
C LYS A 25 -4.41 -14.89 -5.48
N THR A 26 -4.55 -14.65 -6.79
CA THR A 26 -3.45 -14.42 -7.75
C THR A 26 -3.23 -12.94 -8.04
N HIS A 27 -2.08 -12.54 -8.57
CA HIS A 27 -1.87 -11.16 -9.05
C HIS A 27 -1.38 -11.11 -10.51
N LYS A 28 -2.02 -10.27 -11.35
CA LYS A 28 -1.75 -10.20 -12.80
C LYS A 28 -0.30 -9.90 -13.19
N ASN A 29 0.45 -9.24 -12.31
CA ASN A 29 1.85 -8.91 -12.53
C ASN A 29 2.83 -9.81 -11.76
N PHE A 30 2.34 -10.84 -11.05
CA PHE A 30 3.21 -11.72 -10.25
C PHE A 30 4.29 -12.38 -11.10
N GLU A 31 3.92 -12.87 -12.30
CA GLU A 31 4.84 -13.52 -13.24
C GLU A 31 6.07 -12.66 -13.58
N LYS A 32 5.91 -11.33 -13.63
CA LYS A 32 7.01 -10.40 -13.95
C LYS A 32 8.02 -10.24 -12.81
N VAL A 33 7.65 -10.63 -11.59
CA VAL A 33 8.45 -10.41 -10.37
C VAL A 33 8.73 -11.70 -9.62
N LYS A 34 8.33 -12.85 -10.17
CA LYS A 34 8.39 -14.16 -9.52
C LYS A 34 9.80 -14.56 -9.07
N ASP A 35 10.81 -14.11 -9.79
CA ASP A 35 12.23 -14.39 -9.52
C ASP A 35 12.87 -13.40 -8.53
N TYR A 36 12.12 -12.38 -8.10
CA TYR A 36 12.59 -11.40 -7.13
C TYR A 36 12.79 -12.05 -5.76
N VAL A 37 13.96 -11.82 -5.16
CA VAL A 37 14.35 -12.39 -3.87
C VAL A 37 13.98 -11.47 -2.72
N LEU A 38 13.25 -12.01 -1.75
CA LEU A 38 12.95 -11.38 -0.47
C LEU A 38 13.69 -12.09 0.66
N LYS A 39 13.99 -11.32 1.71
CA LYS A 39 14.45 -11.83 2.99
C LYS A 39 13.25 -12.09 3.90
N LEU A 40 12.93 -13.37 4.12
CA LEU A 40 11.79 -13.80 4.94
C LEU A 40 12.27 -14.41 6.26
N LEU A 41 11.51 -14.21 7.32
CA LEU A 41 11.64 -14.89 8.62
C LEU A 41 10.30 -15.60 8.91
N PRO A 42 10.12 -16.84 8.41
CA PRO A 42 8.91 -17.63 8.64
C PRO A 42 8.72 -17.99 10.11
N ARG A 43 7.47 -18.16 10.54
CA ARG A 43 7.11 -18.36 11.96
C ARG A 43 7.73 -19.62 12.59
N ASP A 44 7.92 -20.66 11.78
CA ASP A 44 8.43 -21.98 12.19
C ASP A 44 9.95 -22.12 11.98
N LYS A 45 10.64 -21.01 11.64
CA LYS A 45 12.09 -20.98 11.46
C LYS A 45 12.72 -19.94 12.37
N ASP A 46 13.83 -20.32 13.01
CA ASP A 46 14.62 -19.39 13.84
C ASP A 46 15.60 -18.54 13.03
N LYS A 47 15.57 -18.63 11.70
CA LYS A 47 16.54 -17.98 10.81
C LYS A 47 15.88 -17.35 9.59
N GLU A 48 16.47 -16.23 9.18
CA GLU A 48 16.16 -15.55 7.93
C GLU A 48 16.53 -16.44 6.73
N ILE A 49 15.70 -16.40 5.70
CA ILE A 49 15.92 -17.08 4.42
C ILE A 49 15.79 -16.08 3.28
N ASP A 50 16.72 -16.15 2.32
CA ASP A 50 16.60 -15.46 1.04
C ASP A 50 15.93 -16.42 0.04
N ILE A 51 14.77 -16.03 -0.46
CA ILE A 51 13.97 -16.88 -1.35
C ILE A 51 13.26 -16.03 -2.40
N ASN A 52 13.17 -16.54 -3.62
CA ASN A 52 12.38 -15.88 -4.66
C ASN A 52 10.87 -16.09 -4.44
N LEU A 53 10.06 -15.15 -4.92
CA LEU A 53 8.61 -15.16 -4.69
C LEU A 53 7.95 -16.45 -5.19
N LYS A 54 8.37 -16.94 -6.37
CA LYS A 54 7.83 -18.18 -6.96
C LYS A 54 7.99 -19.35 -6.00
N LYS A 55 9.22 -19.58 -5.56
CA LYS A 55 9.58 -20.68 -4.66
C LYS A 55 8.92 -20.52 -3.29
N ALA A 56 8.81 -19.30 -2.79
CA ALA A 56 8.11 -19.03 -1.52
C ALA A 56 6.63 -19.43 -1.56
N VAL A 57 5.95 -19.22 -2.70
CA VAL A 57 4.56 -19.67 -2.91
C VAL A 57 4.47 -21.18 -3.14
N GLU A 58 5.36 -21.75 -3.98
CA GLU A 58 5.39 -23.19 -4.27
C GLU A 58 5.67 -24.04 -3.02
N GLU A 59 6.55 -23.58 -2.14
CA GLU A 59 6.87 -24.22 -0.86
C GLU A 59 5.87 -23.88 0.26
N LYS A 60 4.81 -23.13 -0.04
CA LYS A 60 3.77 -22.69 0.92
C LYS A 60 4.32 -21.91 2.13
N ILE A 61 5.47 -21.26 1.95
CA ILE A 61 5.99 -20.30 2.94
C ILE A 61 5.10 -19.04 2.91
N LEU A 62 4.74 -18.62 1.70
CA LEU A 62 3.69 -17.64 1.44
C LEU A 62 2.46 -18.39 0.88
N PRO A 63 1.24 -18.09 1.36
CA PRO A 63 0.05 -18.87 1.03
C PRO A 63 -0.38 -18.73 -0.43
N HIS A 64 -0.15 -17.56 -1.04
CA HIS A 64 -0.57 -17.29 -2.42
C HIS A 64 0.16 -16.08 -3.02
N GLU A 65 0.05 -15.93 -4.35
CA GLU A 65 0.76 -14.90 -5.12
C GLU A 65 0.37 -13.47 -4.73
N MET A 66 -0.89 -13.22 -4.37
CA MET A 66 -1.31 -11.86 -3.98
C MET A 66 -0.52 -11.36 -2.76
N LEU A 67 -0.35 -12.17 -1.71
CA LEU A 67 0.40 -11.77 -0.52
C LEU A 67 1.88 -11.55 -0.87
N ALA A 68 2.48 -12.49 -1.61
CA ALA A 68 3.86 -12.38 -2.08
C ALA A 68 4.09 -11.11 -2.93
N TYR A 69 3.12 -10.74 -3.76
CA TYR A 69 3.19 -9.51 -4.54
C TYR A 69 3.10 -8.25 -3.67
N GLN A 70 2.29 -8.25 -2.61
CA GLN A 70 2.25 -7.13 -1.66
C GLN A 70 3.58 -6.97 -0.91
N LEU A 71 4.20 -8.06 -0.43
CA LEU A 71 5.53 -8.01 0.19
C LEU A 71 6.57 -7.41 -0.77
N TYR A 72 6.54 -7.82 -2.04
CA TYR A 72 7.40 -7.23 -3.07
C TYR A 72 7.17 -5.72 -3.22
N LEU A 73 5.92 -5.27 -3.34
CA LEU A 73 5.61 -3.84 -3.48
C LEU A 73 6.07 -3.04 -2.26
N VAL A 74 5.90 -3.58 -1.05
CA VAL A 74 6.36 -2.96 0.19
C VAL A 74 7.88 -2.84 0.19
N GLU A 75 8.65 -3.89 -0.15
CA GLU A 75 10.11 -3.78 -0.23
C GLU A 75 10.53 -2.72 -1.27
N ARG A 76 9.90 -2.72 -2.46
CA ARG A 76 10.18 -1.72 -3.50
C ARG A 76 9.92 -0.30 -3.00
N PHE A 77 8.81 -0.07 -2.31
CA PHE A 77 8.49 1.22 -1.70
C PHE A 77 9.59 1.63 -0.70
N LEU A 78 9.95 0.77 0.26
CA LEU A 78 10.99 1.08 1.25
C LEU A 78 12.36 1.36 0.61
N LEU A 79 12.73 0.61 -0.44
CA LEU A 79 13.95 0.87 -1.21
C LEU A 79 13.92 2.24 -1.91
N THR A 80 12.76 2.67 -2.43
CA THR A 80 12.63 4.02 -3.04
C THR A 80 12.80 5.15 -2.04
N LEU A 81 12.51 4.90 -0.75
CA LEU A 81 12.77 5.86 0.34
C LEU A 81 14.25 5.92 0.75
N GLY A 82 15.09 5.03 0.21
CA GLY A 82 16.52 4.96 0.53
C GLY A 82 16.88 4.01 1.66
N ILE A 83 15.94 3.18 2.14
CA ILE A 83 16.26 2.09 3.06
C ILE A 83 17.11 1.05 2.33
N LYS A 84 18.16 0.57 2.97
CA LYS A 84 19.05 -0.43 2.36
C LYS A 84 18.43 -1.82 2.41
N LYS A 85 18.59 -2.61 1.34
CA LYS A 85 17.97 -3.95 1.22
C LYS A 85 18.35 -4.88 2.37
N GLU A 86 19.61 -4.86 2.79
CA GLU A 86 20.12 -5.68 3.89
C GLU A 86 19.50 -5.36 5.26
N LYS A 87 18.91 -4.17 5.40
CA LYS A 87 18.20 -3.71 6.61
C LYS A 87 16.70 -3.96 6.55
N ILE A 88 16.18 -4.60 5.50
CA ILE A 88 14.75 -4.94 5.38
C ILE A 88 14.59 -6.45 5.51
N ARG A 89 13.59 -6.88 6.27
CA ARG A 89 13.12 -8.27 6.28
C ARG A 89 11.60 -8.33 6.43
N PHE A 90 11.02 -9.49 6.12
CA PHE A 90 9.62 -9.76 6.40
C PHE A 90 9.49 -10.86 7.44
N ARG A 91 8.89 -10.56 8.58
CA ARG A 91 8.70 -11.51 9.68
C ARG A 91 7.25 -11.98 9.73
N GLN A 92 7.04 -13.29 9.68
CA GLN A 92 5.72 -13.86 9.85
C GLN A 92 5.29 -13.81 11.33
N HIS A 93 4.02 -13.51 11.57
CA HIS A 93 3.46 -13.55 12.93
C HIS A 93 3.48 -14.97 13.49
N LYS A 94 3.78 -15.08 14.79
CA LYS A 94 3.62 -16.36 15.50
C LYS A 94 2.14 -16.64 15.71
N LYS A 95 1.77 -17.91 15.92
CA LYS A 95 0.37 -18.32 16.12
C LYS A 95 -0.35 -17.59 17.27
N ASN A 96 0.39 -17.18 18.30
CA ASN A 96 -0.12 -16.42 19.45
C ASN A 96 -0.15 -14.89 19.23
N GLU A 97 0.44 -14.40 18.15
CA GLU A 97 0.45 -12.99 17.75
C GLU A 97 -0.62 -12.69 16.68
N MET A 98 -1.03 -13.71 15.93
CA MET A 98 -2.07 -13.59 14.91
C MET A 98 -3.40 -13.16 15.52
N ALA A 99 -4.06 -12.19 14.90
CA ALA A 99 -5.45 -11.93 15.15
C ALA A 99 -6.28 -13.19 14.85
N HIS A 100 -7.32 -13.48 15.65
CA HIS A 100 -8.13 -14.70 15.54
C HIS A 100 -8.82 -14.88 14.19
N TYR A 101 -8.81 -13.86 13.33
CA TYR A 101 -9.43 -13.82 12.01
C TYR A 101 -8.43 -13.79 10.85
N ALA A 102 -7.13 -13.61 11.10
CA ALA A 102 -6.13 -13.54 10.03
C ALA A 102 -5.73 -14.94 9.57
N GLU A 103 -5.68 -15.18 8.25
CA GLU A 103 -5.18 -16.42 7.66
C GLU A 103 -3.64 -16.46 7.71
N ASP A 104 -3.00 -15.33 7.39
CA ASP A 104 -1.57 -15.13 7.51
C ASP A 104 -1.25 -13.65 7.72
N CYS A 105 -0.11 -13.34 8.34
CA CYS A 105 0.33 -11.97 8.55
C CYS A 105 1.85 -11.87 8.56
N TRP A 106 2.38 -10.89 7.82
CA TRP A 106 3.80 -10.62 7.67
C TRP A 106 4.11 -9.15 7.95
N ASP A 107 5.06 -8.90 8.82
CA ASP A 107 5.55 -7.55 9.11
C ASP A 107 6.79 -7.27 8.27
N ALA A 108 6.77 -6.18 7.51
CA ALA A 108 8.00 -5.57 7.02
C ALA A 108 8.70 -4.88 8.20
N GLU A 109 9.91 -5.33 8.51
CA GLU A 109 10.72 -4.77 9.58
C GLU A 109 11.97 -4.09 9.00
N ILE A 110 12.35 -2.96 9.60
CA ILE A 110 13.60 -2.26 9.31
C ILE A 110 14.55 -2.39 10.50
N LEU A 111 15.80 -2.77 10.22
CA LEU A 111 16.86 -2.81 11.22
C LEU A 111 17.37 -1.39 11.51
N THR A 112 17.07 -0.92 12.71
CA THR A 112 17.54 0.36 13.27
C THR A 112 18.71 0.13 14.22
N GLU A 113 19.63 1.09 14.28
CA GLU A 113 20.78 1.00 15.21
C GLU A 113 20.31 1.14 16.66
N ARG A 114 19.32 1.99 16.90
CA ARG A 114 18.88 2.32 18.26
C ARG A 114 17.89 1.32 18.86
N PHE A 115 16.98 0.78 18.05
CA PHE A 115 15.86 -0.03 18.55
C PHE A 115 15.85 -1.46 17.99
N GLY A 116 16.83 -1.83 17.18
CA GLY A 116 16.85 -3.12 16.49
C GLY A 116 15.79 -3.18 15.40
N TRP A 117 15.18 -4.34 15.20
CA TRP A 117 14.13 -4.53 14.21
C TRP A 117 12.84 -3.84 14.64
N ILE A 118 12.34 -2.94 13.79
CA ILE A 118 11.07 -2.24 13.99
C ILE A 118 10.13 -2.61 12.87
N GLU A 119 8.94 -3.07 13.23
CA GLU A 119 7.81 -3.24 12.32
C GLU A 119 7.32 -1.88 11.80
N VAL A 120 7.33 -1.72 10.48
CA VAL A 120 6.95 -0.48 9.78
C VAL A 120 5.75 -0.63 8.86
N VAL A 121 5.49 -1.85 8.38
CA VAL A 121 4.31 -2.20 7.59
C VAL A 121 3.82 -3.58 8.00
N GLY A 122 2.57 -3.70 8.43
CA GLY A 122 1.91 -4.99 8.59
C GLY A 122 1.22 -5.38 7.28
N ILE A 123 1.39 -6.62 6.82
CA ILE A 123 0.69 -7.15 5.63
C ILE A 123 -0.14 -8.37 6.06
N ALA A 124 -1.44 -8.16 6.23
CA ALA A 124 -2.37 -9.17 6.73
C ALA A 124 -3.29 -9.73 5.63
N ASP A 125 -3.59 -11.02 5.70
CA ASP A 125 -4.72 -11.63 5.01
C ASP A 125 -5.86 -11.82 6.02
N ARG A 126 -6.83 -10.90 6.00
CA ARG A 126 -7.92 -10.81 6.97
C ARG A 126 -9.13 -11.65 6.57
N THR A 127 -9.05 -12.37 5.46
CA THR A 127 -10.16 -13.15 4.88
C THR A 127 -11.42 -12.29 4.73
N ASP A 128 -12.60 -12.79 5.07
CA ASP A 128 -13.88 -12.11 4.95
C ASP A 128 -14.45 -11.61 6.30
N TYR A 129 -13.63 -11.59 7.35
CA TYR A 129 -14.05 -11.30 8.71
C TYR A 129 -14.76 -9.95 8.85
N ASP A 130 -14.15 -8.88 8.36
CA ASP A 130 -14.66 -7.51 8.50
C ASP A 130 -15.99 -7.34 7.79
N LEU A 131 -16.07 -7.80 6.53
CA LEU A 131 -17.29 -7.74 5.74
C LEU A 131 -18.42 -8.54 6.38
N LYS A 132 -18.16 -9.76 6.85
CA LYS A 132 -19.17 -10.57 7.55
C LYS A 132 -19.63 -9.92 8.87
N ALA A 133 -18.70 -9.35 9.63
CA ALA A 133 -19.03 -8.69 10.88
C ALA A 133 -19.94 -7.47 10.65
N HIS A 134 -19.60 -6.63 9.66
CA HIS A 134 -20.40 -5.46 9.30
C HIS A 134 -21.73 -5.83 8.64
N GLU A 135 -21.78 -6.81 7.72
CA GLU A 135 -23.02 -7.31 7.11
C GLU A 135 -23.98 -7.84 8.18
N ARG A 136 -23.49 -8.62 9.15
CA ARG A 136 -24.31 -9.17 10.25
C ARG A 136 -24.96 -8.10 11.11
N LEU A 137 -24.24 -7.02 11.42
CA LEU A 137 -24.72 -5.94 12.30
C LEU A 137 -25.58 -4.92 11.55
N SER A 138 -25.13 -4.48 10.38
CA SER A 138 -25.82 -3.47 9.58
C SER A 138 -27.05 -3.99 8.85
N LYS A 139 -27.13 -5.32 8.62
CA LYS A 139 -28.13 -5.97 7.76
C LYS A 139 -28.07 -5.52 6.29
N VAL A 140 -26.96 -4.92 5.87
CA VAL A 140 -26.69 -4.52 4.49
C VAL A 140 -25.77 -5.55 3.85
N GLU A 141 -26.15 -6.05 2.66
CA GLU A 141 -25.35 -7.03 1.92
C GLU A 141 -23.98 -6.43 1.51
N MET A 142 -22.89 -7.14 1.83
CA MET A 142 -21.51 -6.71 1.53
C MET A 142 -20.79 -7.70 0.62
N LYS A 143 -21.47 -8.11 -0.46
CA LYS A 143 -21.00 -9.13 -1.40
C LYS A 143 -20.69 -8.54 -2.77
N ALA A 144 -19.69 -9.10 -3.43
CA ALA A 144 -19.38 -8.79 -4.83
C ALA A 144 -20.07 -9.81 -5.75
N PHE A 145 -20.67 -9.33 -6.84
CA PHE A 145 -21.20 -10.22 -7.89
C PHE A 145 -20.11 -10.54 -8.91
N ILE A 146 -19.85 -11.82 -9.12
CA ILE A 146 -18.95 -12.32 -10.15
C ILE A 146 -19.78 -12.95 -11.26
N GLY A 147 -19.77 -12.30 -12.42
CA GLY A 147 -20.39 -12.83 -13.63
C GLY A 147 -19.66 -14.07 -14.15
N TYR A 148 -20.42 -15.07 -14.56
CA TYR A 148 -19.91 -16.19 -15.33
C TYR A 148 -19.61 -15.75 -16.76
N LYS A 149 -18.63 -16.41 -17.39
CA LYS A 149 -18.37 -16.21 -18.83
C LYS A 149 -19.58 -16.58 -19.68
N GLU A 150 -20.27 -17.64 -19.28
CA GLU A 150 -21.50 -18.11 -19.91
C GLU A 150 -22.54 -18.39 -18.80
N PRO A 151 -23.81 -17.98 -18.97
CA PRO A 151 -24.86 -18.27 -18.01
C PRO A 151 -25.05 -19.77 -17.80
N LYS A 152 -25.24 -20.17 -16.54
CA LYS A 152 -25.51 -21.57 -16.19
C LYS A 152 -27.00 -21.76 -15.96
N LYS A 153 -27.55 -22.84 -16.52
CA LYS A 153 -28.91 -23.30 -16.23
C LYS A 153 -28.84 -24.24 -15.04
N ILE A 154 -29.42 -23.81 -13.92
CA ILE A 154 -29.52 -24.63 -12.71
C ILE A 154 -30.97 -25.08 -12.52
N LYS A 155 -31.13 -26.35 -12.16
CA LYS A 155 -32.41 -26.90 -11.72
C LYS A 155 -32.55 -26.60 -10.24
N LYS A 156 -33.56 -25.80 -9.88
CA LYS A 156 -33.87 -25.45 -8.49
C LYS A 156 -35.23 -26.00 -8.13
N LEU A 157 -35.33 -26.60 -6.94
CA LEU A 157 -36.61 -26.95 -6.36
C LEU A 157 -37.20 -25.72 -5.68
N VAL A 158 -38.46 -25.43 -5.98
CA VAL A 158 -39.24 -24.35 -5.35
C VAL A 158 -40.58 -24.88 -4.88
N LEU A 159 -41.11 -24.27 -3.82
CA LEU A 159 -42.49 -24.48 -3.41
C LEU A 159 -43.36 -23.40 -4.08
N GLU A 160 -44.23 -23.83 -4.99
CA GLU A 160 -45.20 -22.94 -5.62
C GLU A 160 -46.46 -22.85 -4.75
N PRO A 161 -46.86 -21.66 -4.29
CA PRO A 161 -48.05 -21.49 -3.45
C PRO A 161 -49.35 -21.64 -4.26
N ASN A 162 -50.28 -22.44 -3.73
CA ASN A 162 -51.62 -22.59 -4.28
C ASN A 162 -52.55 -21.47 -3.78
N LEU A 163 -52.61 -20.37 -4.53
CA LEU A 163 -53.40 -19.19 -4.16
C LEU A 163 -54.90 -19.47 -4.00
N ALA A 164 -55.45 -20.46 -4.71
CA ALA A 164 -56.87 -20.82 -4.60
C ALA A 164 -57.22 -21.45 -3.25
N LYS A 165 -56.25 -22.07 -2.58
CA LYS A 165 -56.39 -22.64 -1.23
C LYS A 165 -55.93 -21.67 -0.15
N LEU A 166 -54.80 -21.00 -0.37
CA LEU A 166 -54.24 -20.05 0.57
C LEU A 166 -55.09 -18.78 0.75
N GLY A 167 -55.75 -18.30 -0.31
CA GLY A 167 -56.55 -17.07 -0.28
C GLY A 167 -57.78 -17.16 0.64
N PRO A 168 -58.66 -18.16 0.46
CA PRO A 168 -59.85 -18.32 1.32
C PRO A 168 -59.50 -18.60 2.80
N GLU A 169 -58.45 -19.37 3.04
CA GLU A 169 -58.05 -19.82 4.38
C GLU A 169 -57.38 -18.70 5.19
N PHE A 170 -56.41 -18.00 4.59
CA PHE A 170 -55.53 -17.07 5.32
C PHE A 170 -55.83 -15.57 5.06
N LYS A 171 -56.69 -15.24 4.08
CA LYS A 171 -57.19 -13.88 3.78
C LYS A 171 -56.08 -12.82 3.72
N GLU A 172 -56.04 -11.89 4.69
CA GLU A 172 -55.10 -10.78 4.72
C GLU A 172 -53.65 -11.25 4.89
N LYS A 173 -53.44 -12.40 5.54
CA LYS A 173 -52.12 -13.01 5.76
C LYS A 173 -51.57 -13.73 4.52
N THR A 174 -52.39 -13.99 3.49
CA THR A 174 -51.97 -14.74 2.31
C THR A 174 -50.75 -14.11 1.62
N LYS A 175 -50.66 -12.78 1.56
CA LYS A 175 -49.51 -12.09 0.93
C LYS A 175 -48.21 -12.36 1.67
N GLU A 176 -48.22 -12.25 2.99
CA GLU A 176 -47.03 -12.49 3.83
C GLU A 176 -46.58 -13.95 3.75
N ILE A 177 -47.53 -14.90 3.81
CA ILE A 177 -47.25 -16.33 3.67
C ILE A 177 -46.62 -16.63 2.30
N VAL A 178 -47.17 -16.09 1.21
CA VAL A 178 -46.63 -16.28 -0.14
C VAL A 178 -45.22 -15.70 -0.27
N GLU A 179 -44.96 -14.54 0.33
CA GLU A 179 -43.63 -13.93 0.33
C GLU A 179 -42.61 -14.78 1.11
N LYS A 180 -43.01 -15.35 2.26
CA LYS A 180 -42.18 -16.28 3.02
C LYS A 180 -41.90 -17.58 2.24
N ILE A 181 -42.91 -18.17 1.60
CA ILE A 181 -42.75 -19.37 0.74
C ILE A 181 -41.71 -19.12 -0.36
N LYS A 182 -41.75 -17.94 -0.99
CA LYS A 182 -40.80 -17.58 -2.07
C LYS A 182 -39.36 -17.38 -1.58
N ASN A 183 -39.18 -17.04 -0.30
CA ASN A 183 -37.89 -16.76 0.32
C ASN A 183 -37.32 -17.93 1.15
N LEU A 184 -37.94 -19.11 1.07
CA LEU A 184 -37.44 -20.30 1.76
C LEU A 184 -36.04 -20.71 1.28
N SER A 185 -35.23 -21.18 2.21
CA SER A 185 -33.93 -21.78 1.95
C SER A 185 -34.07 -23.16 1.29
N GLU A 186 -33.03 -23.60 0.59
CA GLU A 186 -33.01 -24.92 -0.07
C GLU A 186 -33.14 -26.07 0.94
N GLU A 187 -32.58 -25.91 2.15
CA GLU A 187 -32.72 -26.87 3.25
C GLU A 187 -34.19 -27.04 3.71
N GLU A 188 -34.95 -25.95 3.79
CA GLU A 188 -36.36 -25.99 4.16
C GLU A 188 -37.22 -26.67 3.09
N ILE A 189 -36.90 -26.43 1.82
CA ILE A 189 -37.59 -27.06 0.68
C ILE A 189 -37.30 -28.57 0.64
N LEU A 190 -36.06 -28.96 0.94
CA LEU A 190 -35.67 -30.38 1.09
C LEU A 190 -36.40 -31.04 2.26
N LYS A 191 -36.51 -30.37 3.41
CA LYS A 191 -37.31 -30.86 4.54
C LYS A 191 -38.77 -31.08 4.14
N PHE A 192 -39.40 -30.14 3.43
CA PHE A 192 -40.76 -30.31 2.94
C PHE A 192 -40.90 -31.52 1.99
N LYS A 193 -39.89 -31.76 1.15
CA LYS A 193 -39.89 -32.93 0.25
C LYS A 193 -39.99 -34.25 1.01
N GLU A 194 -39.37 -34.33 2.20
CA GLU A 194 -39.40 -35.50 3.08
C GLU A 194 -40.63 -35.55 3.98
N SER A 195 -40.95 -34.45 4.67
CA SER A 195 -42.01 -34.38 5.69
C SER A 195 -43.40 -34.08 5.14
N LYS A 196 -43.49 -33.64 3.88
CA LYS A 196 -44.71 -33.14 3.21
C LYS A 196 -45.40 -31.98 3.91
N THR A 197 -44.72 -31.35 4.87
CA THR A 197 -45.26 -30.27 5.70
C THR A 197 -44.18 -29.24 6.02
N ILE A 198 -44.55 -27.96 6.02
CA ILE A 198 -43.65 -26.86 6.35
C ILE A 198 -44.35 -25.89 7.29
N GLU A 199 -43.62 -25.39 8.27
CA GLU A 199 -44.12 -24.39 9.21
C GLU A 199 -43.69 -23.01 8.73
N ILE A 200 -44.67 -22.13 8.51
CA ILE A 200 -44.44 -20.73 8.17
C ILE A 200 -45.25 -19.90 9.17
N GLU A 201 -44.54 -19.13 9.98
CA GLU A 201 -45.09 -18.51 11.20
C GLU A 201 -45.69 -19.57 12.14
N ASP A 202 -46.98 -19.44 12.46
CA ASP A 202 -47.76 -20.34 13.31
C ASP A 202 -48.60 -21.33 12.47
N PHE A 203 -48.38 -21.38 11.15
CA PHE A 203 -49.19 -22.17 10.23
C PHE A 203 -48.42 -23.36 9.66
N LYS A 204 -49.04 -24.53 9.75
CA LYS A 204 -48.54 -25.76 9.14
C LYS A 204 -49.14 -25.93 7.75
N LEU A 205 -48.33 -25.72 6.72
CA LEU A 205 -48.72 -25.88 5.34
C LEU A 205 -48.37 -27.29 4.84
N THR A 206 -49.33 -27.95 4.20
CA THR A 206 -49.20 -29.27 3.58
C THR A 206 -49.19 -29.15 2.04
N GLU A 207 -49.12 -30.29 1.34
CA GLU A 207 -49.18 -30.36 -0.13
C GLU A 207 -50.46 -29.75 -0.74
N GLU A 208 -51.51 -29.51 0.04
CA GLU A 208 -52.72 -28.82 -0.45
C GLU A 208 -52.50 -27.32 -0.69
N TYR A 209 -51.57 -26.71 0.06
CA TYR A 209 -51.29 -25.28 0.03
C TYR A 209 -50.06 -24.94 -0.81
N VAL A 210 -49.13 -25.88 -0.98
CA VAL A 210 -47.88 -25.68 -1.72
C VAL A 210 -47.55 -26.89 -2.57
N THR A 211 -47.06 -26.67 -3.78
CA THR A 211 -46.64 -27.74 -4.70
C THR A 211 -45.15 -27.64 -4.97
N LEU A 212 -44.44 -28.76 -4.79
CA LEU A 212 -43.03 -28.85 -5.14
C LEU A 212 -42.87 -28.85 -6.67
N LYS A 213 -42.14 -27.87 -7.20
CA LYS A 213 -41.80 -27.78 -8.63
C LYS A 213 -40.30 -27.73 -8.82
N GLU A 214 -39.82 -28.37 -9.87
CA GLU A 214 -38.48 -28.14 -10.41
C GLU A 214 -38.59 -27.03 -11.46
N ILE A 215 -37.87 -25.94 -11.25
CA ILE A 215 -37.74 -24.85 -12.22
C ILE A 215 -36.31 -24.79 -12.75
N GLU A 216 -36.17 -24.39 -14.01
CA GLU A 216 -34.86 -24.09 -14.60
C GLU A 216 -34.63 -22.59 -14.50
N GLU A 217 -33.63 -22.19 -13.70
CA GLU A 217 -33.22 -20.80 -13.55
C GLU A 217 -31.89 -20.58 -14.27
N THR A 218 -31.82 -19.50 -15.05
CA THR A 218 -30.57 -19.10 -15.70
C THR A 218 -29.84 -18.11 -14.79
N ILE A 219 -28.74 -18.55 -14.20
CA ILE A 219 -27.88 -17.70 -13.37
C ILE A 219 -26.70 -17.18 -14.20
N SER A 220 -26.52 -15.86 -14.19
CA SER A 220 -25.45 -15.17 -14.93
C SER A 220 -24.17 -14.99 -14.10
N GLY A 221 -24.17 -15.39 -12.83
CA GLY A 221 -23.06 -15.25 -11.91
C GLY A 221 -23.42 -15.63 -10.49
N GLU A 222 -22.52 -15.39 -9.56
CA GLU A 222 -22.71 -15.65 -8.13
C GLU A 222 -22.25 -14.46 -7.30
N LYS A 223 -22.80 -14.35 -6.08
CA LYS A 223 -22.34 -13.40 -5.09
C LYS A 223 -21.33 -14.08 -4.17
N ILE A 224 -20.18 -13.45 -3.97
CA ILE A 224 -19.16 -13.89 -3.02
C ILE A 224 -18.91 -12.82 -1.98
N THR A 225 -18.46 -13.22 -0.79
CA THR A 225 -17.84 -12.30 0.15
C THR A 225 -16.33 -12.26 -0.17
N PRO A 226 -15.79 -11.12 -0.63
CA PRO A 226 -14.37 -11.01 -0.93
C PRO A 226 -13.50 -11.26 0.31
N HIS A 227 -12.32 -11.82 0.11
CA HIS A 227 -11.27 -11.76 1.11
C HIS A 227 -10.53 -10.43 1.02
N VAL A 228 -9.90 -10.00 2.12
CA VAL A 228 -9.20 -8.72 2.21
C VAL A 228 -7.72 -8.95 2.53
N ILE A 229 -6.84 -8.43 1.67
CA ILE A 229 -5.40 -8.32 1.94
C ILE A 229 -5.12 -6.86 2.30
N GLU A 230 -4.51 -6.64 3.45
CA GLU A 230 -4.29 -5.30 4.01
C GLU A 230 -2.80 -5.07 4.29
N PRO A 231 -2.13 -4.25 3.46
CA PRO A 231 -0.90 -3.58 3.84
C PRO A 231 -1.21 -2.29 4.63
N SER A 232 -0.83 -2.25 5.91
CA SER A 232 -0.96 -1.09 6.82
C SER A 232 0.41 -0.49 7.11
N PHE A 233 0.63 0.76 6.71
CA PHE A 233 1.91 1.46 6.78
C PHE A 233 1.94 2.45 7.95
N GLY A 234 2.86 2.26 8.89
CA GLY A 234 3.12 3.20 9.97
C GLY A 234 4.03 4.35 9.51
N ILE A 235 3.46 5.43 8.97
CA ILE A 235 4.20 6.51 8.30
C ILE A 235 5.26 7.14 9.22
N ASP A 236 4.95 7.38 10.48
CA ASP A 236 5.88 7.96 11.45
C ASP A 236 7.10 7.06 11.72
N ARG A 237 6.89 5.73 11.80
CA ARG A 237 7.98 4.77 11.98
C ARG A 237 8.84 4.69 10.72
N ILE A 238 8.22 4.69 9.55
CA ILE A 238 8.92 4.72 8.26
C ILE A 238 9.78 5.99 8.17
N LEU A 239 9.22 7.15 8.51
CA LEU A 239 9.94 8.43 8.51
C LEU A 239 11.16 8.39 9.44
N TYR A 240 11.00 7.87 10.67
CA TYR A 240 12.12 7.68 11.58
C TYR A 240 13.21 6.79 10.98
N CYS A 241 12.82 5.65 10.42
CA CYS A 241 13.76 4.70 9.82
C CYS A 241 14.52 5.31 8.63
N VAL A 242 13.85 6.14 7.82
CA VAL A 242 14.49 6.89 6.72
C VAL A 242 15.49 7.90 7.26
N LEU A 243 15.13 8.68 8.28
CA LEU A 243 16.02 9.66 8.90
C LEU A 243 17.26 8.98 9.49
N GLU A 244 17.09 7.94 10.31
CA GLU A 244 18.21 7.20 10.91
C GLU A 244 19.09 6.53 9.83
N SER A 245 18.46 5.90 8.83
CA SER A 245 19.19 5.26 7.72
C SER A 245 19.96 6.25 6.84
N SER A 246 19.51 7.51 6.78
CA SER A 246 20.14 8.58 6.01
C SER A 246 21.21 9.37 6.79
N TYR A 247 21.22 9.31 8.11
CA TYR A 247 22.15 10.09 8.94
C TYR A 247 23.61 9.65 8.75
N ARG A 248 24.50 10.61 8.51
CA ARG A 248 25.95 10.41 8.39
C ARG A 248 26.69 11.51 9.14
N GLU A 249 27.86 11.17 9.67
CA GLU A 249 28.86 12.14 10.11
C GLU A 249 30.09 12.03 9.21
N ARG A 250 30.50 13.14 8.58
CA ARG A 250 31.66 13.20 7.70
C ARG A 250 32.43 14.48 7.98
N GLU A 251 33.72 14.35 8.29
CA GLU A 251 34.60 15.50 8.55
C GLU A 251 34.03 16.49 9.60
N GLY A 252 33.39 15.94 10.64
CA GLY A 252 32.74 16.74 11.70
C GLY A 252 31.41 17.38 11.32
N ARG A 253 30.87 17.11 10.11
CA ARG A 253 29.57 17.59 9.64
C ARG A 253 28.51 16.50 9.72
N ARG A 254 27.31 16.90 10.11
CA ARG A 254 26.12 16.05 10.08
C ARG A 254 25.45 16.20 8.73
N ILE A 255 25.10 15.08 8.12
CA ILE A 255 24.50 15.03 6.78
C ILE A 255 23.30 14.09 6.83
N LEU A 256 22.18 14.51 6.25
CA LEU A 256 21.06 13.62 5.96
C LEU A 256 21.11 13.20 4.49
N SER A 257 21.61 11.99 4.24
CA SER A 257 21.74 11.39 2.90
C SER A 257 20.40 10.91 2.32
N LEU A 258 19.38 11.78 2.32
CA LEU A 258 18.05 11.51 1.76
C LEU A 258 18.11 11.36 0.24
N LYS A 259 17.36 10.41 -0.32
CA LYS A 259 17.22 10.29 -1.78
C LYS A 259 16.63 11.58 -2.37
N PRO A 260 17.07 12.04 -3.55
CA PRO A 260 16.58 13.29 -4.14
C PRO A 260 15.05 13.36 -4.26
N LYS A 261 14.40 12.25 -4.61
CA LYS A 261 12.93 12.14 -4.69
C LYS A 261 12.20 12.41 -3.37
N VAL A 262 12.79 12.05 -2.24
CA VAL A 262 12.15 12.17 -0.92
C VAL A 262 12.68 13.32 -0.06
N ALA A 263 13.82 13.93 -0.43
CA ALA A 263 14.35 15.09 0.27
C ALA A 263 13.31 16.22 0.33
N PRO A 264 13.03 16.83 1.50
CA PRO A 264 11.96 17.83 1.63
C PRO A 264 12.27 19.12 0.85
N VAL A 265 13.55 19.50 0.81
CA VAL A 265 14.08 20.62 0.03
C VAL A 265 14.98 20.02 -1.04
N LYS A 266 14.75 20.38 -2.31
CA LYS A 266 15.35 19.74 -3.48
C LYS A 266 16.65 20.38 -3.94
N PHE A 267 16.77 21.68 -3.75
CA PHE A 267 17.95 22.42 -4.14
C PHE A 267 18.17 23.63 -3.23
N ALA A 268 19.40 24.12 -3.20
CA ALA A 268 19.73 25.39 -2.58
C ALA A 268 20.48 26.28 -3.57
N VAL A 269 20.30 27.60 -3.51
CA VAL A 269 21.01 28.56 -4.36
C VAL A 269 21.74 29.58 -3.49
N PHE A 270 23.03 29.74 -3.73
CA PHE A 270 23.93 30.56 -2.92
C PHE A 270 24.77 31.49 -3.79
N PRO A 271 24.85 32.79 -3.50
CA PRO A 271 25.90 33.64 -4.04
C PRO A 271 27.23 33.37 -3.30
N LEU A 272 28.36 33.28 -3.98
CA LEU A 272 29.65 32.97 -3.32
C LEU A 272 29.99 33.97 -2.21
N LEU A 273 29.70 35.25 -2.45
CA LEU A 273 29.82 36.35 -1.50
C LEU A 273 28.54 37.20 -1.50
N GLU A 274 28.31 37.93 -0.41
CA GLU A 274 27.21 38.88 -0.26
C GLU A 274 27.51 40.19 -1.02
N ARG A 275 27.59 40.08 -2.35
CA ARG A 275 27.68 41.22 -3.27
C ARG A 275 26.40 41.33 -4.07
N GLU A 276 25.91 42.55 -4.22
CA GLU A 276 24.62 42.85 -4.86
C GLU A 276 24.44 42.16 -6.22
N GLU A 277 25.46 42.19 -7.06
CA GLU A 277 25.48 41.58 -8.39
C GLU A 277 25.38 40.04 -8.36
N LEU A 278 26.05 39.37 -7.42
CA LEU A 278 25.96 37.91 -7.24
C LEU A 278 24.63 37.50 -6.63
N VAL A 279 24.17 38.26 -5.63
CA VAL A 279 22.88 38.04 -4.95
C VAL A 279 21.74 38.14 -5.96
N LYS A 280 21.70 39.21 -6.77
CA LYS A 280 20.68 39.38 -7.82
C LYS A 280 20.65 38.24 -8.81
N LEU A 281 21.81 37.77 -9.27
CA LEU A 281 21.89 36.62 -10.19
C LEU A 281 21.40 35.33 -9.52
N ALA A 282 21.81 35.09 -8.28
CA ALA A 282 21.39 33.93 -7.50
C ALA A 282 19.88 33.93 -7.20
N GLU A 283 19.28 35.09 -6.88
CA GLU A 283 17.83 35.23 -6.72
C GLU A 283 17.08 34.95 -8.03
N GLY A 284 17.62 35.41 -9.17
CA GLY A 284 17.08 35.10 -10.49
C GLY A 284 17.02 33.59 -10.76
N ILE A 285 18.15 32.91 -10.57
CA ILE A 285 18.25 31.45 -10.72
C ILE A 285 17.32 30.72 -9.75
N PHE A 286 17.24 31.18 -8.50
CA PHE A 286 16.36 30.61 -7.50
C PHE A 286 14.89 30.67 -7.91
N ASN A 287 14.43 31.83 -8.41
CA ASN A 287 13.06 32.01 -8.87
C ASN A 287 12.75 31.16 -10.11
N GLU A 288 13.70 31.04 -11.03
CA GLU A 288 13.59 30.18 -12.21
C GLU A 288 13.45 28.70 -11.80
N LEU A 289 14.32 28.19 -10.92
CA LEU A 289 14.23 26.81 -10.46
C LEU A 289 12.95 26.54 -9.64
N ARG A 290 12.44 27.54 -8.90
CA ARG A 290 11.15 27.42 -8.21
C ARG A 290 9.96 27.28 -9.14
N SER A 291 10.05 27.79 -10.37
CA SER A 291 9.01 27.61 -11.39
C SER A 291 8.79 26.14 -11.78
N LEU A 292 9.73 25.24 -11.44
CA LEU A 292 9.61 23.79 -11.59
C LEU A 292 8.71 23.12 -10.52
N ASN A 293 8.10 23.89 -9.61
CA ASN A 293 7.30 23.41 -8.48
C ASN A 293 8.05 22.54 -7.47
N TYR A 294 9.36 22.78 -7.33
CA TYR A 294 10.17 22.19 -6.26
C TYR A 294 10.40 23.18 -5.12
N ILE A 295 10.45 22.65 -3.90
CA ILE A 295 10.86 23.43 -2.73
C ILE A 295 12.37 23.59 -2.76
N GLY A 296 12.84 24.83 -2.77
CA GLY A 296 14.26 25.19 -2.68
C GLY A 296 14.52 26.18 -1.55
N VAL A 297 15.80 26.35 -1.21
CA VAL A 297 16.26 27.37 -0.24
C VAL A 297 17.22 28.34 -0.90
N PHE A 298 17.10 29.62 -0.56
CA PHE A 298 18.06 30.66 -0.89
C PHE A 298 18.75 31.15 0.38
N ASP A 299 20.06 31.32 0.35
CA ASP A 299 20.83 31.83 1.49
C ASP A 299 22.08 32.62 1.03
N SER A 300 22.15 33.90 1.40
CA SER A 300 23.29 34.77 1.15
C SER A 300 24.16 35.02 2.40
N SER A 301 23.72 34.55 3.56
CA SER A 301 24.38 34.83 4.85
C SER A 301 25.56 33.90 5.09
N ASP A 302 26.59 34.39 5.81
CA ASP A 302 27.80 33.63 6.15
C ASP A 302 28.67 33.15 4.95
N SER A 303 29.79 32.53 5.30
CA SER A 303 30.64 31.83 4.33
C SER A 303 29.92 30.70 3.62
N ILE A 304 30.32 30.43 2.38
CA ILE A 304 29.75 29.36 1.55
C ILE A 304 29.83 27.98 2.23
N GLY A 305 30.91 27.72 2.99
CA GLY A 305 31.08 26.48 3.73
C GLY A 305 30.03 26.27 4.83
N ARG A 306 29.65 27.35 5.53
CA ARG A 306 28.57 27.29 6.54
C ARG A 306 27.21 27.07 5.88
N ARG A 307 26.97 27.69 4.73
CA ARG A 307 25.76 27.49 3.94
C ARG A 307 25.61 26.04 3.48
N TYR A 308 26.66 25.46 2.91
CA TYR A 308 26.69 24.04 2.57
C TYR A 308 26.40 23.15 3.79
N ALA A 309 27.03 23.43 4.93
CA ALA A 309 26.79 22.65 6.15
C ALA A 309 25.31 22.70 6.60
N ARG A 310 24.68 23.88 6.59
CA ARG A 310 23.25 24.03 6.96
C ARG A 310 22.32 23.21 6.07
N VAL A 311 22.57 23.21 4.75
CA VAL A 311 21.70 22.48 3.81
C VAL A 311 22.01 20.99 3.74
N ASP A 312 23.27 20.60 3.95
CA ASP A 312 23.67 19.20 4.11
C ASP A 312 22.99 18.58 5.34
N GLU A 313 22.89 19.33 6.45
CA GLU A 313 22.23 18.92 7.71
C GLU A 313 20.74 18.61 7.55
N ILE A 314 20.03 19.35 6.69
CA ILE A 314 18.60 19.10 6.38
C ILE A 314 18.40 18.23 5.14
N GLY A 315 19.49 17.75 4.54
CA GLY A 315 19.48 16.76 3.46
C GLY A 315 19.14 17.31 2.08
N VAL A 316 19.41 18.58 1.79
CA VAL A 316 19.27 19.13 0.43
C VAL A 316 20.25 18.42 -0.50
N PRO A 317 19.80 17.76 -1.59
CA PRO A 317 20.69 16.93 -2.41
C PRO A 317 21.63 17.75 -3.30
N PHE A 318 21.21 18.94 -3.76
CA PHE A 318 21.98 19.76 -4.71
C PHE A 318 22.09 21.22 -4.24
N SER A 319 23.30 21.77 -4.28
CA SER A 319 23.54 23.19 -4.00
C SER A 319 24.13 23.87 -5.24
N ILE A 320 23.55 24.98 -5.66
CA ILE A 320 23.98 25.78 -6.80
C ILE A 320 24.68 27.03 -6.26
N THR A 321 25.91 27.25 -6.68
CA THR A 321 26.72 28.40 -6.27
C THR A 321 27.01 29.32 -7.44
N VAL A 322 26.70 30.59 -7.25
CA VAL A 322 26.95 31.69 -8.20
C VAL A 322 28.22 32.42 -7.77
N ASP A 323 29.26 32.35 -8.59
CA ASP A 323 30.55 33.01 -8.33
C ASP A 323 30.78 34.18 -9.30
N PHE A 324 31.98 34.78 -9.25
CA PHE A 324 32.31 35.90 -10.13
C PHE A 324 32.41 35.52 -11.60
N ASP A 325 32.74 34.26 -11.90
CA ASP A 325 32.82 33.80 -13.28
C ASP A 325 31.41 33.65 -13.85
N SER A 326 30.42 33.29 -13.03
CA SER A 326 29.00 33.26 -13.42
C SER A 326 28.50 34.55 -14.08
N LEU A 327 29.03 35.71 -13.67
CA LEU A 327 28.66 36.99 -14.26
C LEU A 327 29.16 37.14 -15.70
N LYS A 328 30.28 36.48 -16.03
CA LYS A 328 30.99 36.56 -17.31
C LYS A 328 30.59 35.45 -18.27
N ASP A 329 30.69 34.20 -17.81
CA ASP A 329 30.57 33.00 -18.64
C ASP A 329 29.16 32.36 -18.59
N LYS A 330 28.26 32.91 -17.77
CA LYS A 330 26.89 32.39 -17.57
C LYS A 330 26.86 30.92 -17.14
N THR A 331 27.86 30.50 -16.37
CA THR A 331 27.90 29.17 -15.74
C THR A 331 27.81 29.28 -14.21
N VAL A 332 27.37 28.21 -13.56
CA VAL A 332 27.35 28.09 -12.10
C VAL A 332 27.93 26.76 -11.69
N THR A 333 28.25 26.66 -10.40
CA THR A 333 28.74 25.41 -9.82
C THR A 333 27.59 24.66 -9.16
N ILE A 334 27.34 23.43 -9.58
CA ILE A 334 26.41 22.49 -8.92
C ILE A 334 27.23 21.56 -8.03
N ARG A 335 26.89 21.48 -6.74
CA ARG A 335 27.47 20.58 -5.76
C ARG A 335 26.48 19.49 -5.37
N GLU A 336 26.92 18.23 -5.38
CA GLU A 336 26.15 17.10 -4.84
C GLU A 336 26.50 16.85 -3.37
N ARG A 337 25.48 16.70 -2.53
CA ARG A 337 25.60 16.60 -1.06
C ARG A 337 26.50 15.46 -0.60
N ASP A 338 26.27 14.24 -1.10
CA ASP A 338 26.86 13.02 -0.53
C ASP A 338 28.35 12.87 -0.88
N SER A 339 28.71 13.06 -2.16
CA SER A 339 30.08 13.01 -2.64
C SER A 339 30.86 14.30 -2.37
N MET A 340 30.16 15.42 -2.21
CA MET A 340 30.70 16.79 -2.17
C MET A 340 31.40 17.23 -3.46
N LYS A 341 31.29 16.45 -4.54
CA LYS A 341 31.82 16.80 -5.86
C LYS A 341 31.08 18.00 -6.43
N GLN A 342 31.76 18.74 -7.29
CA GLN A 342 31.28 19.96 -7.92
C GLN A 342 31.46 19.85 -9.43
N VAL A 343 30.48 20.33 -10.18
CA VAL A 343 30.51 20.41 -11.64
C VAL A 343 30.06 21.81 -12.06
N ARG A 344 30.66 22.36 -13.12
CA ARG A 344 30.19 23.59 -13.76
C ARG A 344 29.09 23.24 -14.76
N ALA A 345 28.05 24.05 -14.82
CA ALA A 345 26.98 23.91 -15.81
C ALA A 345 26.52 25.30 -16.24
N LYS A 346 26.03 25.44 -17.47
CA LYS A 346 25.46 26.70 -17.93
C LYS A 346 24.13 26.98 -17.23
N ILE A 347 23.85 28.26 -17.00
CA ILE A 347 22.64 28.71 -16.29
C ILE A 347 21.35 28.30 -17.03
N ASP A 348 21.36 28.37 -18.36
CA ASP A 348 20.22 28.01 -19.22
C ASP A 348 19.86 26.52 -19.19
N GLU A 349 20.84 25.66 -18.91
CA GLU A 349 20.66 24.20 -18.80
C GLU A 349 20.24 23.75 -17.38
N LEU A 350 20.29 24.64 -16.38
CA LEU A 350 20.02 24.30 -14.98
C LEU A 350 18.64 23.71 -14.72
N PRO A 351 17.52 24.24 -15.27
CA PRO A 351 16.20 23.70 -14.97
C PRO A 351 16.07 22.24 -15.37
N GLU A 352 16.64 21.86 -16.53
CA GLU A 352 16.62 20.48 -17.01
C GLU A 352 17.54 19.58 -16.19
N ILE A 353 18.76 20.02 -15.89
CA ILE A 353 19.72 19.26 -15.08
C ILE A 353 19.15 19.00 -13.68
N ILE A 354 18.69 20.03 -12.98
CA ILE A 354 18.16 19.89 -11.61
C ILE A 354 16.93 18.99 -11.58
N LYS A 355 16.01 19.14 -12.53
CA LYS A 355 14.86 18.24 -12.66
C LYS A 355 15.30 16.80 -12.91
N GLY A 356 16.21 16.58 -13.84
CA GLY A 356 16.75 15.25 -14.18
C GLY A 356 17.41 14.57 -12.97
N LEU A 357 18.15 15.34 -12.18
CA LEU A 357 18.79 14.85 -10.95
C LEU A 357 17.76 14.52 -9.85
N ILE A 358 16.77 15.38 -9.62
CA ILE A 358 15.70 15.16 -8.60
C ILE A 358 14.86 13.93 -8.95
N GLU A 359 14.51 13.77 -10.24
CA GLU A 359 13.74 12.63 -10.74
C GLU A 359 14.59 11.34 -10.88
N GLU A 360 15.89 11.43 -10.61
CA GLU A 360 16.89 10.36 -10.79
C GLU A 360 16.90 9.79 -12.23
N LYS A 361 16.66 10.66 -13.23
CA LYS A 361 16.79 10.36 -14.66
C LYS A 361 18.18 10.72 -15.21
N LEU A 362 18.89 11.60 -14.52
CA LEU A 362 20.28 11.99 -14.78
C LEU A 362 21.12 11.63 -13.55
N ARG A 363 22.31 11.05 -13.75
CA ARG A 363 23.26 10.85 -12.65
C ARG A 363 24.17 12.06 -12.58
N PHE A 364 24.57 12.45 -11.37
CA PHE A 364 25.45 13.60 -11.16
C PHE A 364 26.79 13.47 -11.91
N GLU A 365 27.31 12.24 -12.02
CA GLU A 365 28.57 11.95 -12.72
C GLU A 365 28.47 12.05 -14.25
N ASP A 366 27.25 12.06 -14.80
CA ASP A 366 27.01 12.19 -16.25
C ASP A 366 26.87 13.66 -16.68
N ILE A 367 26.90 14.61 -15.75
CA ILE A 367 26.91 16.05 -16.07
C ILE A 367 28.25 16.33 -16.74
N SER A 368 28.20 16.55 -18.06
CA SER A 368 29.38 16.84 -18.87
C SER A 368 29.94 18.21 -18.48
N SER A 369 31.27 18.29 -18.38
CA SER A 369 32.01 19.50 -18.00
C SER A 369 31.95 20.59 -19.07
#